data_AF-A0A133VGP0-F1
#
_entry.id   AF-A0A133VGP0-F1
#
_cell.length_a   1.000
_cell.length_b   1.000
_cell.length_c   1.000
_cell.angle_alpha   90.00
_cell.angle_beta   90.00
_cell.angle_gamma   90.00
#
_symmetry.space_group_name_H-M   'P 1'
#
loop_
_entity.id
_entity.type
_entity.pdbx_description
1 polymer ?
#
loop_
_entity_poly.entity_id
_entity_poly.type
_entity_poly.pdbx_seq_one_letter_code
_entity_poly.pdbx_strand_id
1 'polypeptide(L)'
;MIEPKKFEERWETFSSKYINDFERFWKYKLEIENNSGNILDKSHLNTTHHRLCEILRGWQAYRPFGLDRNILKKALKSISEHYKVICNYSLRNIDEVPRTHLKSIWVELGKVKSESESDYQYVISVCKPLMLMWGQTLAFDSKVRKNIPHPVTAKSRWKFETWISILQDFSHKINQNPEIIDFFKEWSRKRFGTNDSVPYGRFLDIYFYSGS
;
A
#
# COMPACT_ATOMS: atom_id res chain seq x y z
N MET A 1 -6.82 -18.43 -7.17
CA MET A 1 -7.11 -17.33 -8.14
C MET A 1 -8.02 -16.33 -7.44
N ILE A 2 -8.09 -15.08 -7.89
CA ILE A 2 -9.05 -14.10 -7.33
C ILE A 2 -10.38 -14.36 -8.01
N GLU A 3 -11.46 -14.51 -7.24
CA GLU A 3 -12.79 -14.72 -7.78
C GLU A 3 -13.61 -13.43 -7.62
N PRO A 4 -14.16 -12.83 -8.69
CA PRO A 4 -14.88 -11.55 -8.61
C PRO A 4 -16.01 -11.55 -7.57
N LYS A 5 -16.88 -12.56 -7.59
CA LYS A 5 -17.97 -12.69 -6.61
C LYS A 5 -17.47 -12.74 -5.17
N LYS A 6 -16.43 -13.54 -4.91
CA LYS A 6 -15.80 -13.61 -3.59
C LYS A 6 -15.16 -12.28 -3.20
N PHE A 7 -14.57 -11.55 -4.14
CA PHE A 7 -14.05 -10.20 -3.85
C PHE A 7 -15.18 -9.25 -3.44
N GLU A 8 -16.32 -9.25 -4.15
CA GLU A 8 -17.48 -8.43 -3.81
C GLU A 8 -18.00 -8.74 -2.41
N GLU A 9 -18.17 -10.02 -2.08
CA GLU A 9 -18.55 -10.46 -0.73
C GLU A 9 -17.55 -9.99 0.34
N ARG A 10 -16.25 -10.08 0.05
CA ARG A 10 -15.18 -9.63 0.98
C ARG A 10 -15.17 -8.13 1.12
N TRP A 11 -15.51 -7.39 0.07
CA TRP A 11 -15.62 -5.94 0.11
C TRP A 11 -16.77 -5.52 1.02
N GLU A 12 -17.97 -6.08 0.83
CA GLU A 12 -19.16 -5.73 1.63
C GLU A 12 -19.03 -6.17 3.10
N THR A 13 -18.29 -7.24 3.38
CA THR A 13 -18.05 -7.72 4.75
C THR A 13 -16.79 -7.12 5.41
N PHE A 14 -15.97 -6.37 4.66
CA PHE A 14 -14.79 -5.72 5.23
C PHE A 14 -15.20 -4.62 6.22
N SER A 15 -14.32 -4.30 7.17
CA SER A 15 -14.59 -3.21 8.09
C SER A 15 -14.80 -1.89 7.34
N SER A 16 -16.03 -1.37 7.41
CA SER A 16 -16.45 -0.12 6.76
C SER A 16 -15.55 1.06 7.14
N LYS A 17 -15.07 1.10 8.39
CA LYS A 17 -14.09 2.10 8.83
C LYS A 17 -12.81 2.09 7.99
N TYR A 18 -12.21 0.92 7.77
CA TYR A 18 -10.99 0.80 6.98
C TYR A 18 -11.22 1.09 5.49
N ILE A 19 -12.38 0.70 4.95
CA ILE A 19 -12.77 1.10 3.58
C ILE A 19 -12.86 2.62 3.51
N ASN A 20 -13.63 3.26 4.38
CA ASN A 20 -13.86 4.70 4.36
C ASN A 20 -12.57 5.49 4.55
N ASP A 21 -11.69 5.07 5.47
CA ASP A 21 -10.38 5.70 5.68
C ASP A 21 -9.54 5.66 4.39
N PHE A 22 -9.46 4.49 3.74
CA PHE A 22 -8.74 4.33 2.49
C PHE A 22 -9.37 5.15 1.37
N GLU A 23 -10.68 5.04 1.13
CA GLU A 23 -11.36 5.72 0.04
C GLU A 23 -11.23 7.24 0.14
N ARG A 24 -11.37 7.80 1.36
CA ARG A 24 -11.20 9.24 1.59
C ARG A 24 -9.77 9.69 1.30
N PHE A 25 -8.77 8.91 1.70
CA PHE A 25 -7.38 9.23 1.42
C PHE A 25 -7.07 9.10 -0.09
N TRP A 26 -7.55 8.03 -0.72
CA TRP A 26 -7.31 7.76 -2.13
C TRP A 26 -7.95 8.81 -3.03
N LYS A 27 -9.18 9.24 -2.74
CA LYS A 27 -9.83 10.35 -3.47
C LYS A 27 -9.05 11.66 -3.33
N TYR A 28 -8.59 11.99 -2.13
CA TYR A 28 -7.69 13.13 -1.91
C TYR A 28 -6.40 13.02 -2.72
N LYS A 29 -5.76 11.84 -2.74
CA LYS A 29 -4.56 11.60 -3.55
C LYS A 29 -4.83 11.86 -5.02
N LEU A 30 -5.89 11.27 -5.58
CA LEU A 30 -6.24 11.42 -6.99
C LEU A 30 -6.54 12.88 -7.35
N GLU A 31 -7.22 13.61 -6.47
CA GLU A 31 -7.49 15.04 -6.67
C GLU A 31 -6.20 15.85 -6.77
N ILE A 32 -5.23 15.60 -5.88
CA ILE A 32 -3.94 16.30 -5.92
C ILE A 32 -3.12 15.86 -7.13
N GLU A 33 -3.00 14.55 -7.38
CA GLU A 33 -2.12 14.00 -8.41
C GLU A 33 -2.60 14.24 -9.83
N ASN A 34 -3.90 14.48 -10.04
CA ASN A 34 -4.43 14.83 -11.34
C ASN A 34 -4.37 16.34 -11.66
N ASN A 35 -4.27 17.21 -10.65
CA ASN A 35 -4.45 18.66 -10.85
C ASN A 35 -3.29 19.54 -10.36
N SER A 36 -2.61 19.15 -9.29
CA SER A 36 -1.87 20.08 -8.42
C SER A 36 -0.50 19.57 -7.98
N GLY A 37 0.06 18.55 -8.64
CA GLY A 37 1.38 17.99 -8.34
C GLY A 37 1.30 16.66 -7.59
N ASN A 38 2.20 16.40 -6.65
CA ASN A 38 2.30 15.14 -5.94
C ASN A 38 1.89 15.29 -4.46
N ILE A 39 1.27 14.26 -3.85
CA ILE A 39 0.86 14.32 -2.44
C ILE A 39 2.03 14.55 -1.45
N LEU A 40 3.28 14.28 -1.86
CA LEU A 40 4.48 14.53 -1.07
C LEU A 40 5.24 15.80 -1.47
N ASP A 41 4.69 16.62 -2.37
CA ASP A 41 5.24 17.94 -2.66
C ASP A 41 5.18 18.86 -1.44
N LYS A 42 6.07 19.86 -1.40
CA LYS A 42 6.19 20.79 -0.26
C LYS A 42 4.86 21.47 0.10
N SER A 43 4.02 21.79 -0.89
CA SER A 43 2.69 22.38 -0.72
C SER A 43 1.67 21.45 -0.06
N HIS A 44 1.80 20.13 -0.25
CA HIS A 44 0.81 19.13 0.17
C HIS A 44 1.28 18.26 1.33
N LEU A 45 2.59 18.20 1.60
CA LEU A 45 3.23 17.31 2.57
C LEU A 45 2.59 17.38 3.97
N ASN A 46 2.27 18.58 4.48
CA ASN A 46 1.66 18.73 5.80
C ASN A 46 0.27 18.11 5.86
N THR A 47 -0.54 18.32 4.83
CA THR A 47 -1.90 17.76 4.72
C THR A 47 -1.85 16.25 4.58
N THR A 48 -0.99 15.73 3.71
CA THR A 48 -0.77 14.30 3.52
C THR A 48 -0.29 13.63 4.81
N HIS A 49 0.70 14.22 5.48
CA HIS A 49 1.21 13.75 6.77
C HIS A 49 0.11 13.70 7.83
N HIS A 50 -0.71 14.75 7.95
CA HIS A 50 -1.81 14.79 8.91
C HIS A 50 -2.81 13.67 8.67
N ARG A 51 -3.29 13.51 7.43
CA ARG A 51 -4.25 12.47 7.04
C ARG A 51 -3.69 11.06 7.27
N LEU A 52 -2.43 10.82 6.89
CA LEU A 52 -1.77 9.53 7.15
C LEU A 52 -1.69 9.24 8.65
N CYS A 53 -1.34 10.24 9.48
CA CYS A 53 -1.24 10.03 10.93
C CYS A 53 -2.56 9.59 11.56
N GLU A 54 -3.68 10.19 11.14
CA GLU A 54 -5.00 9.84 11.66
C GLU A 54 -5.35 8.38 11.33
N ILE A 55 -5.18 8.01 10.05
CA ILE A 55 -5.50 6.68 9.55
C ILE A 55 -4.57 5.62 10.16
N LEU A 56 -3.26 5.82 10.08
CA LEU A 56 -2.26 4.84 10.53
C LEU A 56 -2.30 4.58 12.03
N ARG A 57 -2.65 5.60 12.84
CA ARG A 57 -2.93 5.43 14.26
C ARG A 57 -4.16 4.55 14.48
N GLY A 58 -5.26 4.83 13.76
CA GLY A 58 -6.49 4.04 13.81
C GLY A 58 -6.29 2.59 13.37
N TRP A 59 -5.46 2.38 12.35
CA TRP A 59 -5.11 1.07 11.78
C TRP A 59 -3.99 0.36 12.53
N GLN A 60 -3.48 0.97 13.61
CA GLN A 60 -2.51 0.38 14.52
C GLN A 60 -1.21 -0.05 13.82
N ALA A 61 -0.79 0.67 12.79
CA ALA A 61 0.35 0.31 11.94
C ALA A 61 1.68 0.19 12.70
N TYR A 62 1.78 0.84 13.86
CA TYR A 62 3.02 0.95 14.65
C TYR A 62 2.90 0.39 16.08
N ARG A 63 1.96 -0.52 16.37
CA ARG A 63 1.91 -1.20 17.68
C ARG A 63 3.20 -1.98 18.01
N PRO A 64 3.56 -2.15 19.30
CA PRO A 64 2.88 -1.60 20.48
C PRO A 64 3.25 -0.13 20.78
N PHE A 65 4.39 0.35 20.28
CA PHE A 65 4.97 1.65 20.65
C PHE A 65 4.24 2.89 20.09
N GLY A 66 3.30 2.71 19.16
CA GLY A 66 2.53 3.82 18.58
C GLY A 66 3.26 4.52 17.43
N LEU A 67 2.60 5.53 16.86
CA LEU A 67 3.12 6.31 15.72
C LEU A 67 3.87 7.55 16.23
N ASP A 68 5.16 7.64 15.91
CA ASP A 68 5.88 8.91 15.98
C ASP A 68 5.57 9.77 14.75
N ARG A 69 4.82 10.85 14.96
CA ARG A 69 4.41 11.77 13.88
C ARG A 69 5.60 12.51 13.28
N ASN A 70 6.60 12.89 14.08
CA ASN A 70 7.74 13.66 13.60
C ASN A 70 8.65 12.79 12.72
N ILE A 71 8.89 11.54 13.11
CA ILE A 71 9.67 10.61 12.30
C ILE A 71 8.94 10.28 11.00
N LEU A 72 7.62 10.04 11.04
CA LEU A 72 6.85 9.84 9.81
C LEU A 72 6.94 11.06 8.89
N LYS A 73 6.82 12.28 9.40
CA LYS A 73 6.95 13.51 8.59
C LYS A 73 8.31 13.62 7.91
N LYS A 74 9.38 13.32 8.65
CA LYS A 74 10.76 13.28 8.12
C LYS A 74 10.88 12.23 7.02
N ALA A 75 10.41 11.01 7.26
CA ALA A 75 10.42 9.93 6.26
C ALA A 75 9.66 10.32 4.99
N LEU A 76 8.44 10.87 5.11
CA LEU A 76 7.65 11.34 3.97
C LEU A 76 8.37 12.42 3.16
N LYS A 77 9.06 13.35 3.83
CA LYS A 77 9.89 14.36 3.16
C LYS A 77 11.07 13.71 2.42
N SER A 78 11.79 12.78 3.07
CA SER A 78 12.94 12.09 2.49
C SER A 78 12.59 11.28 1.24
N ILE A 79 11.40 10.67 1.21
CA ILE A 79 10.98 9.82 0.10
C ILE A 79 10.28 10.58 -1.05
N SER A 80 10.06 11.89 -0.93
CA SER A 80 9.21 12.64 -1.87
C SER A 80 9.64 12.44 -3.34
N GLU A 81 10.93 12.61 -3.65
CA GLU A 81 11.46 12.41 -5.00
C GLU A 81 11.44 10.93 -5.43
N HIS A 82 11.60 9.99 -4.50
CA HIS A 82 11.48 8.57 -4.81
C HIS A 82 10.04 8.19 -5.13
N TYR A 83 9.08 8.74 -4.38
CA TYR A 83 7.66 8.51 -4.56
C TYR A 83 7.14 9.06 -5.90
N LYS A 84 7.59 10.25 -6.32
CA LYS A 84 7.30 10.82 -7.65
C LYS A 84 7.65 9.87 -8.81
N VAL A 85 8.70 9.08 -8.65
CA VAL A 85 9.09 8.08 -9.64
C VAL A 85 8.15 6.88 -9.57
N ILE A 86 8.00 6.26 -8.39
CA ILE A 86 7.26 5.00 -8.28
C ILE A 86 5.75 5.16 -8.49
N CYS A 87 5.17 6.34 -8.27
CA CYS A 87 3.73 6.56 -8.39
C CYS A 87 3.20 6.37 -9.81
N ASN A 88 4.08 6.38 -10.82
CA ASN A 88 3.74 6.12 -12.22
C ASN A 88 3.72 4.63 -12.59
N TYR A 89 4.05 3.76 -11.63
CA TYR A 89 4.06 2.31 -11.83
C TYR A 89 2.93 1.63 -11.06
N SER A 90 2.55 0.45 -11.55
CA SER A 90 1.51 -0.38 -10.96
C SER A 90 2.08 -1.70 -10.46
N LEU A 91 1.30 -2.42 -9.65
CA LEU A 91 1.66 -3.78 -9.24
C LEU A 91 1.86 -4.72 -10.44
N ARG A 92 1.16 -4.48 -11.55
CA ARG A 92 1.24 -5.31 -12.76
C ARG A 92 2.59 -5.25 -13.46
N ASN A 93 3.35 -4.18 -13.24
CA ASN A 93 4.67 -3.99 -13.83
C ASN A 93 5.70 -3.70 -12.75
N ILE A 94 5.60 -4.41 -11.62
CA ILE A 94 6.50 -4.24 -10.47
C ILE A 94 7.98 -4.46 -10.83
N ASP A 95 8.26 -5.30 -11.82
CA ASP A 95 9.61 -5.60 -12.32
C ASP A 95 10.26 -4.39 -13.03
N GLU A 96 9.45 -3.47 -13.55
CA GLU A 96 9.92 -2.25 -14.21
C GLU A 96 10.22 -1.13 -13.21
N VAL A 97 9.77 -1.26 -11.96
CA VAL A 97 9.95 -0.21 -10.96
C VAL A 97 11.42 -0.12 -10.55
N PRO A 98 12.05 1.07 -10.62
CA PRO A 98 13.43 1.25 -10.20
C PRO A 98 13.67 0.78 -8.75
N ARG A 99 14.41 -0.33 -8.59
CA ARG A 99 14.65 -0.97 -7.29
C ARG A 99 15.28 -0.03 -6.27
N THR A 100 16.14 0.89 -6.71
CA THR A 100 16.78 1.90 -5.86
C THR A 100 15.76 2.81 -5.19
N HIS A 101 14.74 3.28 -5.93
CA HIS A 101 13.68 4.14 -5.39
C HIS A 101 12.79 3.38 -4.40
N LEU A 102 12.38 2.15 -4.72
CA LEU A 102 11.61 1.32 -3.80
C LEU A 102 12.39 0.98 -2.53
N LYS A 103 13.70 0.70 -2.64
CA LYS A 103 14.55 0.41 -1.49
C LYS A 103 14.72 1.63 -0.58
N SER A 104 14.89 2.82 -1.14
CA SER A 104 14.91 4.06 -0.36
C SER A 104 13.60 4.27 0.41
N ILE A 105 12.45 4.08 -0.25
CA ILE A 105 11.14 4.16 0.41
C ILE A 105 11.00 3.14 1.53
N TRP A 106 11.42 1.90 1.28
CA TRP A 106 11.39 0.81 2.24
C TRP A 106 12.18 1.14 3.52
N VAL A 107 13.40 1.64 3.35
CA VAL A 107 14.28 2.03 4.45
C VAL A 107 13.71 3.21 5.23
N GLU A 108 13.33 4.29 4.57
CA GLU A 108 12.86 5.51 5.22
C GLU A 108 11.53 5.31 5.97
N LEU A 109 10.57 4.60 5.39
CA LEU A 109 9.32 4.26 6.10
C LEU A 109 9.56 3.25 7.23
N GLY A 110 10.58 2.39 7.11
CA GLY A 110 11.00 1.46 8.13
C GLY A 110 11.52 2.15 9.40
N LYS A 111 12.25 3.27 9.22
CA LYS A 111 12.79 4.11 10.31
C LYS A 111 11.71 4.61 11.27
N VAL A 112 10.47 4.74 10.82
CA VAL A 112 9.33 5.15 11.67
C VAL A 112 9.06 4.16 12.81
N LYS A 113 9.40 2.88 12.62
CA LYS A 113 9.21 1.83 13.64
C LYS A 113 10.50 1.41 14.34
N SER A 114 11.64 1.52 13.67
CA SER A 114 12.95 1.18 14.22
C SER A 114 13.98 2.19 13.77
N GLU A 115 14.55 2.94 14.71
CA GLU A 115 15.55 3.99 14.42
C GLU A 115 16.86 3.44 13.79
N SER A 116 17.09 2.13 13.88
CA SER A 116 18.26 1.46 13.28
C SER A 116 18.11 1.23 11.78
N GLU A 117 19.19 1.43 11.02
CA GLU A 117 19.35 1.02 9.63
C GLU A 117 19.48 -0.50 9.50
N SER A 118 18.41 -1.23 9.83
CA SER A 118 18.33 -2.66 9.65
C SER A 118 17.81 -2.99 8.26
N ASP A 119 18.39 -4.01 7.61
CA ASP A 119 17.80 -4.60 6.41
C ASP A 119 16.41 -5.20 6.66
N TYR A 120 16.09 -5.51 7.93
CA TYR A 120 14.83 -6.10 8.33
C TYR A 120 13.87 -5.06 8.89
N GLN A 121 12.82 -4.74 8.14
CA GLN A 121 11.80 -3.79 8.52
C GLN A 121 10.51 -4.49 8.95
N TYR A 122 9.79 -3.91 9.91
CA TYR A 122 8.44 -4.37 10.23
C TYR A 122 7.54 -4.12 9.01
N VAL A 123 7.10 -5.20 8.34
CA VAL A 123 6.43 -5.05 7.04
C VAL A 123 5.18 -4.16 7.13
N ILE A 124 4.40 -4.29 8.19
CA ILE A 124 3.16 -3.50 8.37
C ILE A 124 3.48 -2.00 8.49
N SER A 125 4.59 -1.62 9.13
CA SER A 125 4.94 -0.21 9.34
C SER A 125 5.38 0.48 8.06
N VAL A 126 5.88 -0.29 7.08
CA VAL A 126 6.23 0.21 5.73
C VAL A 126 5.02 0.12 4.80
N CYS A 127 4.35 -1.03 4.78
CA CYS A 127 3.37 -1.34 3.77
C CYS A 127 2.02 -0.66 3.99
N LYS A 128 1.58 -0.37 5.22
CA LYS A 128 0.34 0.41 5.44
C LYS A 128 0.42 1.84 4.90
N PRO A 129 1.42 2.67 5.26
CA PRO A 129 1.54 4.00 4.67
C PRO A 129 1.74 3.92 3.15
N LEU A 130 2.55 2.97 2.67
CA LEU A 130 2.79 2.82 1.24
C LEU A 130 1.54 2.32 0.48
N MET A 131 0.68 1.51 1.08
CA MET A 131 -0.60 1.13 0.50
C MET A 131 -1.54 2.33 0.37
N LEU A 132 -1.60 3.21 1.38
CA LEU A 132 -2.39 4.44 1.31
C LEU A 132 -1.88 5.40 0.23
N MET A 133 -0.56 5.59 0.14
CA MET A 133 0.05 6.51 -0.82
C MET A 133 0.11 5.92 -2.23
N TRP A 134 0.60 4.69 -2.41
CA TRP A 134 0.88 4.13 -3.74
C TRP A 134 -0.19 3.13 -4.21
N GLY A 135 -0.89 2.46 -3.30
CA GLY A 135 -1.96 1.52 -3.64
C GLY A 135 -1.51 0.20 -4.26
N GLN A 136 -0.22 0.00 -4.53
CA GLN A 136 0.30 -1.20 -5.24
C GLN A 136 0.85 -2.29 -4.30
N THR A 137 0.93 -2.03 -3.00
CA THR A 137 1.31 -3.03 -1.99
C THR A 137 0.12 -3.35 -1.08
N LEU A 138 0.03 -4.59 -0.60
CA LEU A 138 -0.89 -4.98 0.46
C LEU A 138 -0.41 -4.39 1.80
N ALA A 139 -1.26 -4.32 2.83
CA ALA A 139 -0.84 -3.92 4.17
C ALA A 139 -0.03 -4.99 4.90
N PHE A 140 -0.20 -6.26 4.50
CA PHE A 140 0.44 -7.44 5.10
C PHE A 140 0.19 -7.57 6.61
N ASP A 141 -1.03 -7.27 7.05
CA ASP A 141 -1.49 -7.63 8.38
C ASP A 141 -1.41 -9.15 8.61
N SER A 142 -1.39 -9.57 9.88
CA SER A 142 -1.21 -10.99 10.23
C SER A 142 -2.23 -11.91 9.57
N LYS A 143 -3.49 -11.46 9.42
CA LYS A 143 -4.53 -12.22 8.72
C LYS A 143 -4.23 -12.34 7.22
N VAL A 144 -3.94 -11.23 6.56
CA VAL A 144 -3.57 -11.21 5.14
C VAL A 144 -2.39 -12.15 4.89
N ARG A 145 -1.31 -12.04 5.67
CA ARG A 145 -0.12 -12.90 5.53
C ARG A 145 -0.40 -14.39 5.70
N LYS A 146 -1.39 -14.77 6.51
CA LYS A 146 -1.79 -16.18 6.70
C LYS A 146 -2.54 -16.75 5.49
N ASN A 147 -3.18 -15.88 4.71
CA ASN A 147 -4.10 -16.29 3.64
C ASN A 147 -3.53 -16.06 2.24
N ILE A 148 -2.39 -15.37 2.11
CA ILE A 148 -1.71 -15.28 0.82
C ILE A 148 -1.11 -16.65 0.44
N PRO A 149 -1.10 -16.99 -0.86
CA PRO A 149 -0.69 -18.32 -1.34
C PRO A 149 0.82 -18.61 -1.23
N HIS A 150 1.58 -17.79 -0.51
CA HIS A 150 3.01 -17.97 -0.28
C HIS A 150 3.25 -18.19 1.21
N PRO A 151 4.05 -19.19 1.61
CA PRO A 151 4.47 -19.39 2.99
C PRO A 151 5.52 -18.33 3.35
N VAL A 152 5.14 -17.05 3.30
CA VAL A 152 5.91 -16.01 3.94
C VAL A 152 5.66 -16.21 5.42
N THR A 153 6.67 -16.79 6.08
CA THR A 153 6.69 -17.06 7.51
C THR A 153 5.92 -15.97 8.28
N ALA A 154 5.19 -16.35 9.33
CA ALA A 154 4.41 -15.44 10.19
C ALA A 154 5.23 -14.29 10.84
N LYS A 155 6.53 -14.19 10.52
CA LYS A 155 7.45 -13.14 10.89
C LYS A 155 6.90 -11.78 10.50
N SER A 156 6.99 -10.86 11.44
CA SER A 156 6.57 -9.46 11.29
C SER A 156 7.60 -8.59 10.58
N ARG A 157 8.86 -9.07 10.46
CA ARG A 157 9.97 -8.33 9.88
C ARG A 157 10.52 -9.01 8.63
N TRP A 158 10.63 -8.27 7.53
CA TRP A 158 11.08 -8.78 6.24
C TRP A 158 12.25 -7.95 5.70
N LYS A 159 13.06 -8.57 4.84
CA LYS A 159 13.99 -7.86 3.97
C LYS A 159 13.23 -7.23 2.80
N PHE A 160 13.83 -6.19 2.21
CA PHE A 160 13.34 -5.60 0.97
C PHE A 160 13.15 -6.65 -0.14
N GLU A 161 14.11 -7.57 -0.26
CA GLU A 161 14.12 -8.64 -1.27
C GLU A 161 12.97 -9.62 -1.08
N THR A 162 12.58 -9.87 0.18
CA THR A 162 11.42 -10.71 0.49
C THR A 162 10.13 -10.02 0.05
N TRP A 163 9.96 -8.74 0.39
CA TRP A 163 8.78 -7.97 0.01
C TRP A 163 8.63 -7.85 -1.51
N ILE A 164 9.70 -7.52 -2.23
CA ILE A 164 9.64 -7.36 -3.69
C ILE A 164 9.34 -8.69 -4.39
N SER A 165 9.91 -9.81 -3.94
CA SER A 165 9.62 -11.14 -4.49
C SER A 165 8.13 -11.49 -4.37
N ILE A 166 7.50 -11.14 -3.25
CA ILE A 166 6.06 -11.37 -3.06
C ILE A 166 5.22 -10.50 -4.01
N LEU A 167 5.61 -9.24 -4.22
CA LEU A 167 4.91 -8.38 -5.18
C LEU A 167 5.08 -8.88 -6.62
N GLN A 168 6.25 -9.41 -6.98
CA GLN A 168 6.51 -10.06 -8.28
C GLN A 168 5.60 -11.26 -8.50
N ASP A 169 5.42 -12.11 -7.47
CA ASP A 169 4.49 -13.24 -7.56
C ASP A 169 3.04 -12.79 -7.74
N PHE A 170 2.61 -11.72 -7.06
CA PHE A 170 1.28 -11.14 -7.27
C PHE A 170 1.13 -10.54 -8.67
N SER A 171 2.14 -9.82 -9.16
CA SER A 171 2.18 -9.27 -10.52
C SER A 171 1.98 -10.38 -11.55
N HIS A 172 2.77 -11.45 -11.45
CA HIS A 172 2.69 -12.60 -12.34
C HIS A 172 1.30 -13.22 -12.34
N LYS A 173 0.72 -13.46 -11.16
CA LYS A 173 -0.62 -14.05 -11.02
C LYS A 173 -1.74 -13.15 -11.55
N ILE A 174 -1.64 -11.84 -11.35
CA ILE A 174 -2.64 -10.89 -11.88
C ILE A 174 -2.56 -10.86 -13.42
N ASN A 175 -1.35 -10.77 -13.97
CA ASN A 175 -1.16 -10.67 -15.42
C ASN A 175 -1.56 -11.94 -16.17
N GLN A 176 -1.60 -13.10 -15.51
CA GLN A 176 -2.16 -14.34 -16.06
C GLN A 176 -3.69 -14.33 -16.18
N ASN A 177 -4.39 -13.36 -15.58
CA ASN A 177 -5.85 -13.31 -15.52
C ASN A 177 -6.39 -11.95 -16.01
N PRO A 178 -6.49 -11.73 -17.33
CA PRO A 178 -6.99 -10.46 -17.90
C PRO A 178 -8.36 -10.04 -17.37
N GLU A 179 -9.28 -10.99 -17.17
CA GLU A 179 -10.61 -10.73 -16.63
C GLU A 179 -10.57 -10.06 -15.25
N ILE A 180 -9.58 -10.42 -14.42
CA ILE A 180 -9.40 -9.84 -13.08
C ILE A 180 -8.87 -8.41 -13.18
N ILE A 181 -8.03 -8.12 -14.17
CA ILE A 181 -7.55 -6.77 -14.44
C ILE A 181 -8.73 -5.88 -14.84
N ASP A 182 -9.58 -6.33 -15.75
CA ASP A 182 -10.74 -5.58 -16.21
C ASP A 182 -11.76 -5.40 -15.08
N PHE A 183 -11.99 -6.44 -14.29
CA PHE A 183 -12.81 -6.36 -13.09
C PHE A 183 -12.30 -5.29 -12.11
N PHE A 184 -11.00 -5.27 -11.79
CA PHE A 184 -10.44 -4.28 -10.88
C PHE A 184 -10.42 -2.86 -11.46
N LYS A 185 -10.18 -2.70 -12.76
CA LYS A 185 -10.32 -1.40 -13.44
C LYS A 185 -11.74 -0.88 -13.33
N GLU A 186 -12.73 -1.73 -13.59
CA GLU A 186 -14.14 -1.38 -13.48
C GLU A 186 -14.53 -1.04 -12.04
N TRP A 187 -14.04 -1.81 -11.06
CA TRP A 187 -14.26 -1.52 -9.64
C TRP A 187 -13.65 -0.18 -9.23
N SER A 188 -12.41 0.09 -9.68
CA SER A 188 -11.73 1.36 -9.46
C SER A 188 -12.49 2.52 -10.09
N ARG A 189 -13.01 2.36 -11.31
CA ARG A 189 -13.83 3.36 -11.99
C ARG A 189 -15.10 3.68 -11.20
N LYS A 190 -15.82 2.65 -10.73
CA LYS A 190 -17.04 2.81 -9.91
C LYS A 190 -16.76 3.51 -8.57
N ARG A 191 -15.67 3.17 -7.88
CA ARG A 191 -15.39 3.67 -6.52
C ARG A 191 -14.62 4.98 -6.49
N PHE A 192 -13.71 5.18 -7.44
CA PHE A 192 -12.73 6.27 -7.44
C PHE A 192 -12.80 7.16 -8.68
N GLY A 193 -13.64 6.81 -9.68
CA GLY A 193 -13.79 7.61 -10.89
C GLY A 193 -12.67 7.45 -11.92
N THR A 194 -11.77 6.48 -11.75
CA THR A 194 -10.64 6.24 -12.67
C THR A 194 -10.32 4.75 -12.82
N ASN A 195 -9.92 4.35 -14.03
CA ASN A 195 -9.38 3.03 -14.38
C ASN A 195 -7.86 3.05 -14.60
N ASP A 196 -7.20 4.22 -14.51
CA ASP A 196 -5.76 4.36 -14.70
C ASP A 196 -5.00 4.13 -13.40
N SER A 197 -5.47 4.74 -12.30
CA SER A 197 -4.87 4.63 -10.97
C SER A 197 -5.56 3.56 -10.10
N VAL A 198 -5.46 2.30 -10.52
CA VAL A 198 -6.07 1.15 -9.81
C VAL A 198 -5.23 0.77 -8.57
N PRO A 199 -5.80 0.76 -7.35
CA PRO A 199 -5.08 0.38 -6.14
C PRO A 199 -5.07 -1.14 -5.92
N TYR A 200 -4.39 -1.88 -6.81
CA TYR A 200 -4.36 -3.35 -6.79
C TYR A 200 -3.97 -3.93 -5.42
N GLY A 201 -2.97 -3.35 -4.76
CA GLY A 201 -2.52 -3.77 -3.43
C GLY A 201 -3.63 -3.70 -2.39
N ARG A 202 -4.48 -2.66 -2.42
CA ARG A 202 -5.64 -2.55 -1.51
C ARG A 202 -6.72 -3.58 -1.83
N PHE A 203 -6.99 -3.83 -3.11
CA PHE A 203 -7.96 -4.84 -3.51
C PHE A 203 -7.52 -6.24 -3.08
N LEU A 204 -6.25 -6.58 -3.29
CA LEU A 204 -5.67 -7.83 -2.78
C LEU A 204 -5.71 -7.91 -1.26
N ASP A 205 -5.40 -6.82 -0.56
CA ASP A 205 -5.45 -6.74 0.91
C ASP A 205 -6.85 -7.11 1.44
N ILE A 206 -7.91 -6.56 0.83
CA ILE A 206 -9.29 -6.89 1.18
C ILE A 206 -9.60 -8.36 0.89
N TYR A 207 -9.23 -8.85 -0.30
CA TYR A 207 -9.48 -10.23 -0.71
C TYR A 207 -8.89 -11.26 0.27
N PHE A 208 -7.65 -11.03 0.72
CA PHE A 208 -6.93 -11.97 1.59
C PHE A 208 -7.14 -11.72 3.09
N TYR A 209 -7.75 -10.62 3.52
CA TYR A 209 -7.87 -10.30 4.96
C TYR A 209 -8.72 -11.30 5.74
N SER A 210 -9.79 -11.83 5.15
CA SER A 210 -10.77 -12.61 5.90
C SER A 210 -10.67 -14.13 5.70
N GLY A 211 -9.66 -14.63 4.98
CA GLY A 211 -9.32 -16.06 4.86
C GLY A 211 -10.37 -16.95 4.18
N SER A 212 -9.92 -17.86 3.33
CA SER A 212 -10.71 -18.99 2.81
C SER A 212 -11.23 -19.85 3.95
#